data_AF-A0A2B7WH16-F1
#
_entry.id   AF-A0A2B7WH16-F1
#
_cell.length_a   1.000
_cell.length_b   1.000
_cell.length_c   1.000
_cell.angle_alpha   90.00
_cell.angle_beta   90.00
_cell.angle_gamma   90.00
#
_symmetry.space_group_name_H-M   'P 1'
#
loop_
_entity.id
_entity.type
_entity.pdbx_description
1 polymer ?
#
loop_
_entity_poly.entity_id
_entity_poly.type
_entity_poly.pdbx_seq_one_letter_code
_entity_poly.pdbx_strand_id
1 'polypeptide(L)'
;MRLTDLLTVVVGLSGQYAFALNVDVESSDSLKKTASSLAKGVLSYYDVDTPGGAAGVLPDPYYWWEGGVVFNALIDYWYYTGDDTHNDIVREALLHQVGDDNNFMPANQSKSLGNDDQGYWALAAMTAAEFDFPNPDSKAPRWIDLAKGVFDSQVPRWFDETCGGGMKWQIYSFNVGYTYKSSSAAGTFFQLAARLARFTGNETYSDWASKTWTWMETVGLMDEFKIYHGTDEQGNCSYINRLQWSADTGLFLGGAAHMYSLEKPADKQSPSDAAKTWQSRTESLVNIVDSLFAKNNNVLTEVACEGNGKCNVDQKAFKGILARALGATRVLDSGTQDKITPILRDSAKAAARECEGDDDGKKQMECDLVWEKDDGDDSDDDDDDDDAKLRRDDHHNEGLGEVLSALQVVQANLAGSVKEPGTADTTKTTTDGKGGNDDGDDDDATPSSTGSAPNSTDSNAAVGGMEVSMLVGLMGAAAAVLGQFL
;
A
#
# COMPACT_ATOMS: atom_id res chain seq x y z
N MET A 1 -77.00 22.94 1.99
CA MET A 1 -76.42 21.69 2.52
C MET A 1 -75.16 21.41 1.73
N ARG A 2 -74.00 21.65 2.36
CA ARG A 2 -72.61 21.26 2.06
C ARG A 2 -72.01 21.52 0.66
N LEU A 3 -71.10 22.51 0.63
CA LEU A 3 -69.98 22.63 -0.30
C LEU A 3 -68.79 21.79 0.21
N THR A 4 -68.03 21.28 -0.75
CA THR A 4 -66.56 21.04 -0.81
C THR A 4 -65.90 20.10 0.21
N ASP A 5 -65.17 19.10 -0.30
CA ASP A 5 -63.69 19.14 -0.33
C ASP A 5 -63.13 17.96 -1.15
N LEU A 6 -62.36 18.29 -2.18
CA LEU A 6 -61.54 17.38 -2.98
C LEU A 6 -60.18 17.31 -2.27
N LEU A 7 -59.80 16.15 -1.73
CA LEU A 7 -58.46 15.95 -1.16
C LEU A 7 -57.55 15.36 -2.24
N THR A 8 -56.68 16.18 -2.81
CA THR A 8 -55.57 15.76 -3.67
C THR A 8 -54.45 15.22 -2.78
N VAL A 9 -54.17 13.92 -2.84
CA VAL A 9 -52.99 13.32 -2.21
C VAL A 9 -51.80 13.57 -3.14
N VAL A 10 -50.93 14.51 -2.76
CA VAL A 10 -49.61 14.66 -3.39
C VAL A 10 -48.67 13.67 -2.71
N VAL A 11 -48.38 12.56 -3.37
CA VAL A 11 -47.27 11.67 -3.00
C VAL A 11 -45.99 12.39 -3.46
N GLY A 12 -45.29 13.02 -2.52
CA GLY A 12 -43.95 13.52 -2.75
C GLY A 12 -42.98 12.34 -2.83
N LEU A 13 -42.69 11.87 -4.04
CA LEU A 13 -41.48 11.11 -4.32
C LEU A 13 -40.30 12.08 -4.19
N SER A 14 -39.74 12.21 -3.00
CA SER A 14 -38.39 12.71 -2.83
C SER A 14 -37.44 11.63 -3.34
N GLY A 15 -37.21 11.62 -4.65
CA GLY A 15 -36.09 10.88 -5.22
C GLY A 15 -34.81 11.39 -4.56
N GLN A 16 -34.13 10.52 -3.83
CA GLN A 16 -32.75 10.79 -3.43
C GLN A 16 -31.93 10.70 -4.71
N TYR A 17 -31.61 11.87 -5.29
CA TYR A 17 -30.64 11.95 -6.37
C TYR A 17 -29.28 11.62 -5.74
N ALA A 18 -28.77 10.41 -5.99
CA ALA A 18 -27.36 10.12 -5.80
C ALA A 18 -26.60 10.97 -6.84
N PHE A 19 -25.73 11.86 -6.36
CA PHE A 19 -24.85 12.62 -7.24
C PHE A 19 -23.45 12.03 -7.09
N ALA A 20 -22.81 11.73 -8.22
CA ALA A 20 -21.39 11.43 -8.25
C ALA A 20 -20.58 12.53 -7.54
N LEU A 21 -19.46 12.15 -6.91
CA LEU A 21 -18.60 13.13 -6.26
C LEU A 21 -18.02 14.09 -7.31
N ASN A 22 -18.16 15.40 -7.08
CA ASN A 22 -17.53 16.42 -7.91
C ASN A 22 -16.37 17.06 -7.15
N VAL A 23 -15.16 16.90 -7.67
CA VAL A 23 -13.93 17.44 -7.06
C VAL A 23 -13.33 18.56 -7.89
N ASP A 24 -13.17 19.73 -7.28
CA ASP A 24 -12.32 20.80 -7.80
C ASP A 24 -10.90 20.62 -7.29
N VAL A 25 -10.02 20.08 -8.13
CA VAL A 25 -8.62 19.81 -7.79
C VAL A 25 -7.75 21.05 -7.60
N GLU A 26 -8.26 22.24 -7.93
CA GLU A 26 -7.59 23.51 -7.63
C GLU A 26 -7.99 24.06 -6.25
N SER A 27 -9.02 23.48 -5.63
CA SER A 27 -9.56 23.91 -4.33
C SER A 27 -9.17 22.92 -3.23
N SER A 28 -8.31 23.35 -2.31
CA SER A 28 -7.95 22.56 -1.13
C SER A 28 -9.18 22.15 -0.31
N ASP A 29 -10.16 23.05 -0.15
CA ASP A 29 -11.40 22.76 0.56
C ASP A 29 -12.24 21.69 -0.16
N SER A 30 -12.30 21.73 -1.50
CA SER A 30 -13.00 20.70 -2.29
C SER A 30 -12.31 19.35 -2.16
N LEU A 31 -10.97 19.31 -2.23
CA LEU A 31 -10.18 18.09 -2.06
C LEU A 31 -10.36 17.50 -0.66
N LYS A 32 -10.26 18.32 0.39
CA LYS A 32 -10.46 17.89 1.78
C LYS A 32 -11.87 17.36 2.03
N LYS A 33 -12.89 18.05 1.50
CA LYS A 33 -14.28 17.60 1.60
C LYS A 33 -14.47 16.24 0.91
N THR A 34 -13.98 16.10 -0.31
CA THR A 34 -14.08 14.84 -1.08
C THR A 34 -13.33 13.71 -0.37
N ALA A 35 -12.12 13.97 0.13
CA ALA A 35 -11.35 13.01 0.92
C ALA A 35 -12.09 12.60 2.21
N SER A 36 -12.80 13.52 2.87
CA SER A 36 -13.61 13.21 4.07
C SER A 36 -14.75 12.24 3.75
N SER A 37 -15.49 12.49 2.66
CA SER A 37 -16.55 11.59 2.21
C SER A 37 -15.98 10.20 1.84
N LEU A 38 -14.86 10.14 1.13
CA LEU A 38 -14.21 8.88 0.75
C LEU A 38 -13.60 8.15 1.96
N ALA A 39 -13.03 8.85 2.94
CA ALA A 39 -12.51 8.25 4.17
C ALA A 39 -13.61 7.57 5.01
N LYS A 40 -14.78 8.22 5.11
CA LYS A 40 -15.98 7.59 5.68
C LYS A 40 -16.43 6.39 4.85
N GLY A 41 -16.37 6.51 3.52
CA GLY A 41 -16.64 5.42 2.59
C GLY A 41 -15.76 4.19 2.84
N VAL A 42 -14.44 4.38 2.93
CA VAL A 42 -13.49 3.33 3.30
C VAL A 42 -13.86 2.69 4.64
N LEU A 43 -14.13 3.49 5.66
CA LEU A 43 -14.49 2.98 7.00
C LEU A 43 -15.83 2.27 7.05
N SER A 44 -16.74 2.49 6.09
CA SER A 44 -18.01 1.75 6.02
C SER A 44 -17.83 0.25 5.74
N TYR A 45 -16.67 -0.16 5.20
CA TYR A 45 -16.30 -1.57 5.01
C TYR A 45 -15.61 -2.18 6.24
N TYR A 46 -15.30 -1.37 7.26
CA TYR A 46 -14.61 -1.81 8.47
C TYR A 46 -15.60 -1.96 9.63
N ASP A 47 -16.02 -3.19 9.88
CA ASP A 47 -16.94 -3.55 10.96
C ASP A 47 -16.27 -4.52 11.95
N VAL A 48 -15.85 -3.98 13.10
CA VAL A 48 -15.23 -4.76 14.19
C VAL A 48 -16.23 -5.59 15.00
N ASP A 49 -17.53 -5.26 14.93
CA ASP A 49 -18.58 -5.92 15.72
C ASP A 49 -19.12 -7.17 15.02
N THR A 50 -18.74 -7.41 13.76
CA THR A 50 -19.05 -8.65 13.04
C THR A 50 -18.50 -9.87 13.79
N PRO A 51 -19.21 -11.02 13.86
CA PRO A 51 -18.69 -12.22 14.51
C PRO A 51 -17.33 -12.65 13.94
N GLY A 52 -16.30 -12.66 14.79
CA GLY A 52 -14.91 -12.95 14.38
C GLY A 52 -14.10 -11.71 13.96
N GLY A 53 -14.71 -10.53 13.98
CA GLY A 53 -14.06 -9.24 13.80
C GLY A 53 -13.02 -8.97 14.89
N ALA A 54 -11.97 -8.26 14.50
CA ALA A 54 -10.91 -7.80 15.39
C ALA A 54 -10.42 -6.44 14.89
N ALA A 55 -9.98 -5.58 15.82
CA ALA A 55 -9.49 -4.27 15.43
C ALA A 55 -8.32 -4.40 14.44
N GLY A 56 -8.40 -3.68 13.33
CA GLY A 56 -7.42 -3.75 12.23
C GLY A 56 -7.65 -4.85 11.20
N VAL A 57 -8.67 -5.70 11.37
CA VAL A 57 -9.03 -6.74 10.39
C VAL A 57 -10.30 -6.33 9.64
N LEU A 58 -10.22 -6.34 8.31
CA LEU A 58 -11.38 -6.16 7.44
C LEU A 58 -12.13 -7.49 7.28
N PRO A 59 -13.46 -7.48 7.10
CA PRO A 59 -14.22 -8.69 6.84
C PRO A 59 -13.88 -9.29 5.47
N ASP A 60 -14.27 -10.56 5.25
CA ASP A 60 -14.22 -11.17 3.92
C ASP A 60 -14.90 -10.26 2.87
N PRO A 61 -14.36 -10.14 1.64
CA PRO A 61 -13.28 -10.92 1.06
C PRO A 61 -11.87 -10.32 1.23
N TYR A 62 -11.70 -9.31 2.09
CA TYR A 62 -10.47 -8.53 2.16
C TYR A 62 -9.37 -9.24 2.95
N TYR A 63 -8.15 -9.20 2.40
CA TYR A 63 -7.00 -9.82 3.06
C TYR A 63 -6.40 -8.88 4.11
N TRP A 64 -5.70 -9.48 5.08
CA TRP A 64 -5.17 -8.75 6.24
C TRP A 64 -4.24 -7.57 5.88
N TRP A 65 -3.48 -7.67 4.78
CA TRP A 65 -2.60 -6.60 4.32
C TRP A 65 -3.36 -5.34 3.87
N GLU A 66 -4.58 -5.47 3.36
CA GLU A 66 -5.40 -4.33 2.93
C GLU A 66 -5.73 -3.41 4.11
N GLY A 67 -5.85 -3.98 5.32
CA GLY A 67 -5.94 -3.21 6.56
C GLY A 67 -4.76 -2.25 6.72
N GLY A 68 -3.52 -2.75 6.52
CA GLY A 68 -2.33 -1.92 6.56
C GLY A 68 -2.37 -0.76 5.56
N VAL A 69 -2.92 -0.98 4.36
CA VAL A 69 -3.08 0.08 3.34
C VAL A 69 -4.17 1.08 3.73
N VAL A 70 -5.30 0.61 4.25
CA VAL A 70 -6.41 1.44 4.75
C VAL A 70 -5.95 2.35 5.88
N PHE A 71 -5.31 1.80 6.92
CA PHE A 71 -4.90 2.61 8.06
C PHE A 71 -3.76 3.57 7.69
N ASN A 72 -2.90 3.23 6.72
CA ASN A 72 -1.97 4.20 6.12
C ASN A 72 -2.72 5.35 5.42
N ALA A 73 -3.74 5.03 4.61
CA ALA A 73 -4.56 6.05 3.94
C ALA A 73 -5.26 7.00 4.91
N LEU A 74 -5.67 6.51 6.08
CA LEU A 74 -6.31 7.34 7.11
C LEU A 74 -5.30 8.20 7.89
N ILE A 75 -4.04 7.76 8.01
CA ILE A 75 -2.93 8.61 8.51
C ILE A 75 -2.66 9.75 7.52
N ASP A 76 -2.59 9.44 6.23
CA ASP A 76 -2.47 10.43 5.15
C ASP A 76 -3.64 11.43 5.21
N TYR A 77 -4.87 10.93 5.34
CA TYR A 77 -6.08 11.77 5.49
C TYR A 77 -5.96 12.77 6.63
N TRP A 78 -5.62 12.30 7.83
CA TRP A 78 -5.42 13.17 8.99
C TRP A 78 -4.36 14.24 8.71
N TYR A 79 -3.22 13.82 8.17
CA TYR A 79 -2.10 14.72 7.92
C TYR A 79 -2.43 15.79 6.87
N TYR A 80 -3.12 15.42 5.79
CA TYR A 80 -3.45 16.32 4.69
C TYR A 80 -4.64 17.24 4.98
N THR A 81 -5.62 16.77 5.75
CA THR A 81 -6.85 17.53 6.01
C THR A 81 -6.80 18.31 7.32
N GLY A 82 -6.12 17.76 8.33
CA GLY A 82 -6.15 18.20 9.72
C GLY A 82 -7.32 17.62 10.53
N ASP A 83 -8.13 16.74 9.94
CA ASP A 83 -9.26 16.08 10.61
C ASP A 83 -8.79 14.84 11.40
N ASP A 84 -9.00 14.85 12.72
CA ASP A 84 -8.58 13.80 13.65
C ASP A 84 -9.69 12.80 14.01
N THR A 85 -10.87 12.90 13.37
CA THR A 85 -12.07 12.09 13.67
C THR A 85 -11.81 10.58 13.65
N HIS A 86 -10.84 10.11 12.88
CA HIS A 86 -10.54 8.69 12.70
C HIS A 86 -9.27 8.21 13.42
N ASN A 87 -8.57 9.10 14.13
CA ASN A 87 -7.26 8.80 14.70
C ASN A 87 -7.29 7.68 15.75
N ASP A 88 -8.35 7.63 16.57
CA ASP A 88 -8.50 6.60 17.59
C ASP A 88 -8.68 5.20 16.97
N ILE A 89 -9.49 5.10 15.91
CA ILE A 89 -9.70 3.85 15.15
C ILE A 89 -8.37 3.38 14.54
N VAL A 90 -7.63 4.27 13.89
CA VAL A 90 -6.32 3.97 13.29
C VAL A 90 -5.34 3.47 14.35
N ARG A 91 -5.25 4.15 15.50
CA ARG A 91 -4.35 3.78 16.59
C ARG A 91 -4.71 2.42 17.18
N GLU A 92 -5.99 2.16 17.44
CA GLU A 92 -6.46 0.88 17.94
C GLU A 92 -6.15 -0.26 16.95
N ALA A 93 -6.46 -0.06 15.68
CA ALA A 93 -6.20 -1.03 14.62
C ALA A 93 -4.72 -1.41 14.48
N LEU A 94 -3.83 -0.41 14.39
CA LEU A 94 -2.39 -0.65 14.28
C LEU A 94 -1.87 -1.39 15.51
N LEU A 95 -2.24 -0.96 16.73
CA LEU A 95 -1.75 -1.58 17.96
C LEU A 95 -2.28 -3.00 18.18
N HIS A 96 -3.49 -3.31 17.71
CA HIS A 96 -4.07 -4.65 17.85
C HIS A 96 -3.35 -5.69 16.96
N GLN A 97 -2.74 -5.24 15.86
CA GLN A 97 -2.14 -6.12 14.85
C GLN A 97 -0.62 -6.28 14.98
N VAL A 98 0.01 -5.70 16.01
CA VAL A 98 1.50 -5.71 16.14
C VAL A 98 2.10 -7.09 16.42
N GLY A 99 1.32 -8.03 16.96
CA GLY A 99 1.80 -9.35 17.38
C GLY A 99 2.70 -9.32 18.62
N ASP A 100 3.07 -10.49 19.14
CA ASP A 100 3.80 -10.61 20.41
C ASP A 100 5.22 -10.00 20.36
N ASP A 101 5.82 -9.97 19.16
CA ASP A 101 7.18 -9.46 18.91
C ASP A 101 7.20 -8.00 18.42
N ASN A 102 6.06 -7.29 18.42
CA ASN A 102 5.94 -5.90 17.95
C ASN A 102 6.47 -5.68 16.52
N ASN A 103 6.19 -6.61 15.62
CA ASN A 103 6.71 -6.62 14.25
C ASN A 103 5.64 -6.92 13.20
N PHE A 104 4.36 -6.76 13.53
CA PHE A 104 3.23 -7.07 12.66
C PHE A 104 3.24 -8.52 12.15
N MET A 105 3.59 -9.47 13.04
CA MET A 105 3.44 -10.91 12.78
C MET A 105 2.46 -11.56 13.77
N PRO A 106 1.18 -11.13 13.81
CA PRO A 106 0.19 -11.75 14.69
C PRO A 106 -0.07 -13.20 14.28
N ALA A 107 -0.06 -14.11 15.27
CA ALA A 107 -0.20 -15.56 15.04
C ALA A 107 -1.48 -15.96 14.29
N ASN A 108 -2.55 -15.18 14.43
CA ASN A 108 -3.82 -15.43 13.72
C ASN A 108 -3.70 -15.31 12.20
N GLN A 109 -2.68 -14.59 11.70
CA GLN A 109 -2.50 -14.32 10.27
C GLN A 109 -1.50 -15.30 9.60
N SER A 110 -0.90 -16.25 10.35
CA SER A 110 0.18 -17.10 9.82
C SER A 110 -0.19 -17.92 8.56
N LYS A 111 -1.47 -18.18 8.32
CA LYS A 111 -1.93 -18.95 7.14
C LYS A 111 -1.81 -18.23 5.80
N SER A 112 -1.68 -16.91 5.82
CA SER A 112 -1.58 -16.09 4.61
C SER A 112 -0.49 -15.03 4.70
N LEU A 113 0.26 -14.95 5.80
CA LEU A 113 1.24 -13.90 6.05
C LEU A 113 2.46 -13.98 5.10
N GLY A 114 2.49 -13.10 4.12
CA GLY A 114 3.63 -12.77 3.29
C GLY A 114 4.52 -11.66 3.86
N ASN A 115 5.70 -11.51 3.25
CA ASN A 115 6.63 -10.43 3.58
C ASN A 115 6.08 -9.07 3.14
N ASP A 116 5.35 -9.03 2.04
CA ASP A 116 4.58 -7.88 1.57
C ASP A 116 3.41 -7.55 2.50
N ASP A 117 2.65 -8.55 2.96
CA ASP A 117 1.57 -8.31 3.93
C ASP A 117 2.08 -7.55 5.16
N GLN A 118 3.13 -8.09 5.79
CA GLN A 118 3.81 -7.46 6.91
C GLN A 118 4.40 -6.08 6.54
N GLY A 119 4.94 -5.97 5.33
CA GLY A 119 5.54 -4.75 4.80
C GLY A 119 4.55 -3.60 4.69
N TYR A 120 3.31 -3.83 4.27
CA TYR A 120 2.29 -2.78 4.20
C TYR A 120 1.92 -2.21 5.57
N TRP A 121 1.83 -3.05 6.59
CA TRP A 121 1.64 -2.58 7.98
C TRP A 121 2.85 -1.79 8.50
N ALA A 122 4.06 -2.23 8.16
CA ALA A 122 5.29 -1.50 8.49
C ALA A 122 5.32 -0.12 7.82
N LEU A 123 4.88 -0.02 6.56
CA LEU A 123 4.80 1.24 5.84
C LEU A 123 3.76 2.18 6.46
N ALA A 124 2.65 1.66 7.02
CA ALA A 124 1.69 2.46 7.78
C ALA A 124 2.32 3.03 9.06
N ALA A 125 3.00 2.19 9.85
CA ALA A 125 3.72 2.63 11.04
C ALA A 125 4.84 3.64 10.71
N MET A 126 5.56 3.43 9.61
CA MET A 126 6.56 4.38 9.11
C MET A 126 5.92 5.73 8.74
N THR A 127 4.74 5.75 8.11
CA THR A 127 3.99 6.98 7.82
C THR A 127 3.58 7.69 9.10
N ALA A 128 3.05 6.94 10.08
CA ALA A 128 2.69 7.49 11.38
C ALA A 128 3.89 8.16 12.07
N ALA A 129 5.08 7.56 12.00
CA ALA A 129 6.31 8.15 12.54
C ALA A 129 6.73 9.43 11.78
N GLU A 130 6.71 9.40 10.45
CA GLU A 130 7.09 10.55 9.61
C GLU A 130 6.16 11.75 9.78
N PHE A 131 4.88 11.52 10.01
CA PHE A 131 3.85 12.56 10.12
C PHE A 131 3.60 13.03 11.56
N ASP A 132 4.37 12.52 12.54
CA ASP A 132 4.17 12.78 13.97
C ASP A 132 2.72 12.44 14.41
N PHE A 133 2.16 11.36 13.84
CA PHE A 133 0.82 10.86 14.18
C PHE A 133 0.75 10.59 15.69
N PRO A 134 -0.35 10.95 16.39
CA PRO A 134 -0.43 10.87 17.84
C PRO A 134 0.09 9.54 18.39
N ASN A 135 1.16 9.62 19.18
CA ASN A 135 1.79 8.44 19.74
C ASN A 135 0.82 7.70 20.68
N PRO A 136 0.93 6.38 20.77
CA PRO A 136 0.16 5.62 21.74
C PRO A 136 0.68 5.90 23.16
N ASP A 137 -0.08 5.47 24.16
CA ASP A 137 0.32 5.63 25.56
C ASP A 137 1.71 5.03 25.81
N SER A 138 2.45 5.53 26.81
CA SER A 138 3.86 5.18 27.06
C SER A 138 4.16 3.69 27.32
N LYS A 139 3.13 2.84 27.42
CA LYS A 139 3.25 1.38 27.58
C LYS A 139 3.19 0.62 26.25
N ALA A 140 2.76 1.27 25.17
CA ALA A 140 2.66 0.69 23.83
C ALA A 140 3.91 1.01 23.00
N PRO A 141 4.25 0.17 22.01
CA PRO A 141 5.38 0.44 21.12
C PRO A 141 5.14 1.72 20.31
N ARG A 142 6.20 2.50 20.07
CA ARG A 142 6.09 3.69 19.20
C ARG A 142 6.03 3.26 17.73
N TRP A 143 5.47 4.12 16.89
CA TRP A 143 5.33 3.85 15.45
C TRP A 143 6.67 3.53 14.77
N ILE A 144 7.72 4.28 15.11
CA ILE A 144 9.07 4.04 14.58
C ILE A 144 9.66 2.70 15.05
N ASP A 145 9.33 2.25 16.26
CA ASP A 145 9.85 1.00 16.80
C ASP A 145 9.20 -0.20 16.11
N LEU A 146 7.91 -0.10 15.75
CA LEU A 146 7.21 -1.10 14.94
C LEU A 146 7.80 -1.21 13.53
N ALA A 147 8.07 -0.08 12.88
CA ALA A 147 8.70 -0.05 11.56
C ALA A 147 10.10 -0.69 11.57
N LYS A 148 10.91 -0.38 12.59
CA LYS A 148 12.22 -1.02 12.80
C LYS A 148 12.10 -2.51 13.10
N GLY A 149 11.16 -2.91 13.96
CA GLY A 149 10.93 -4.31 14.32
C GLY A 149 10.58 -5.17 13.10
N VAL A 150 9.78 -4.64 12.17
CA VAL A 150 9.53 -5.33 10.89
C VAL A 150 10.82 -5.46 10.09
N PHE A 151 11.55 -4.37 9.87
CA PHE A 151 12.80 -4.40 9.11
C PHE A 151 13.79 -5.42 9.68
N ASP A 152 14.02 -5.37 10.99
CA ASP A 152 14.93 -6.27 11.70
C ASP A 152 14.49 -7.73 11.59
N SER A 153 13.17 -7.99 11.58
CA SER A 153 12.63 -9.33 11.36
C SER A 153 12.72 -9.79 9.89
N GLN A 154 12.75 -8.87 8.91
CA GLN A 154 12.82 -9.18 7.48
C GLN A 154 14.25 -9.42 6.98
N VAL A 155 15.23 -8.70 7.53
CA VAL A 155 16.66 -8.89 7.21
C VAL A 155 17.11 -10.36 7.22
N PRO A 156 16.84 -11.18 8.26
CA PRO A 156 17.25 -12.59 8.26
C PRO A 156 16.45 -13.48 7.29
N ARG A 157 15.36 -12.98 6.70
CA ARG A 157 14.55 -13.69 5.69
C ARG A 157 15.01 -13.41 4.26
N TRP A 158 15.91 -12.45 4.05
CA TRP A 158 16.56 -12.27 2.76
C TRP A 158 17.32 -13.55 2.38
N PHE A 159 16.93 -14.18 1.27
CA PHE A 159 17.35 -15.54 0.97
C PHE A 159 18.44 -15.59 -0.12
N ASP A 160 19.70 -15.58 0.32
CA ASP A 160 20.90 -15.55 -0.54
C ASP A 160 21.25 -16.89 -1.22
N GLU A 161 20.67 -18.02 -0.79
CA GLU A 161 21.04 -19.35 -1.33
C GLU A 161 20.59 -19.58 -2.78
N THR A 162 19.47 -18.96 -3.19
CA THR A 162 18.91 -19.08 -4.54
C THR A 162 18.80 -17.71 -5.18
N CYS A 163 18.95 -17.64 -6.50
CA CYS A 163 18.68 -16.43 -7.28
C CYS A 163 19.49 -15.19 -6.88
N GLY A 164 20.67 -15.39 -6.25
CA GLY A 164 21.57 -14.31 -5.84
C GLY A 164 21.00 -13.38 -4.76
N GLY A 165 20.05 -13.84 -3.96
CA GLY A 165 19.34 -13.04 -2.97
C GLY A 165 17.84 -12.97 -3.21
N GLY A 166 17.18 -12.05 -2.52
CA GLY A 166 15.78 -11.69 -2.71
C GLY A 166 14.87 -12.13 -1.59
N MET A 167 13.75 -11.41 -1.49
CA MET A 167 12.67 -11.73 -0.57
C MET A 167 11.73 -12.74 -1.21
N LYS A 168 11.43 -13.82 -0.48
CA LYS A 168 10.32 -14.71 -0.82
C LYS A 168 8.99 -13.99 -0.58
N TRP A 169 7.95 -14.38 -1.30
CA TRP A 169 6.61 -13.87 -1.07
C TRP A 169 6.15 -14.27 0.34
N GLN A 170 6.04 -15.56 0.61
CA GLN A 170 5.53 -16.04 1.89
C GLN A 170 6.60 -16.11 2.98
N ILE A 171 6.20 -15.86 4.24
CA ILE A 171 7.07 -16.01 5.42
C ILE A 171 7.21 -17.48 5.81
N TYR A 172 6.10 -18.21 5.85
CA TYR A 172 6.05 -19.58 6.33
C TYR A 172 6.13 -20.59 5.19
N SER A 173 6.94 -21.63 5.38
CA SER A 173 7.21 -22.64 4.35
C SER A 173 6.01 -23.50 3.95
N PHE A 174 4.95 -23.51 4.76
CA PHE A 174 3.72 -24.23 4.45
C PHE A 174 2.72 -23.40 3.62
N ASN A 175 2.98 -22.10 3.40
CA ASN A 175 2.11 -21.26 2.59
C ASN A 175 2.39 -21.47 1.09
N VAL A 176 1.33 -21.44 0.29
CA VAL A 176 1.41 -21.49 -1.16
C VAL A 176 2.16 -20.26 -1.67
N GLY A 177 3.16 -20.45 -2.53
CA GLY A 177 4.00 -19.36 -3.02
C GLY A 177 5.28 -19.11 -2.20
N TYR A 178 5.62 -19.96 -1.22
CA TYR A 178 6.87 -19.82 -0.45
C TYR A 178 8.15 -19.82 -1.30
N THR A 179 8.19 -20.57 -2.40
CA THR A 179 9.35 -20.56 -3.32
C THR A 179 9.36 -19.39 -4.30
N TYR A 180 8.23 -18.66 -4.38
CA TYR A 180 8.11 -17.49 -5.23
C TYR A 180 8.81 -16.30 -4.59
N LYS A 181 9.62 -15.58 -5.36
CA LYS A 181 10.24 -14.30 -4.99
C LYS A 181 9.51 -13.19 -5.75
N SER A 182 8.77 -12.36 -5.02
CA SER A 182 7.88 -11.35 -5.59
C SER A 182 8.47 -9.94 -5.49
N SER A 183 8.11 -9.10 -6.45
CA SER A 183 8.45 -7.67 -6.46
C SER A 183 7.74 -6.90 -5.36
N SER A 184 6.54 -7.33 -4.94
CA SER A 184 5.82 -6.74 -3.81
C SER A 184 6.59 -6.93 -2.48
N ALA A 185 7.09 -8.14 -2.21
CA ALA A 185 7.89 -8.43 -1.01
C ALA A 185 9.22 -7.67 -1.02
N ALA A 186 9.90 -7.61 -2.17
CA ALA A 186 11.13 -6.82 -2.31
C ALA A 186 10.86 -5.31 -2.23
N GLY A 187 9.77 -4.83 -2.84
CA GLY A 187 9.41 -3.42 -2.94
C GLY A 187 9.00 -2.82 -1.59
N THR A 188 8.21 -3.54 -0.80
CA THR A 188 7.84 -3.11 0.56
C THR A 188 9.07 -3.03 1.47
N PHE A 189 9.96 -4.04 1.42
CA PHE A 189 11.23 -4.03 2.15
C PHE A 189 12.14 -2.88 1.70
N PHE A 190 12.30 -2.69 0.38
CA PHE A 190 13.07 -1.58 -0.20
C PHE A 190 12.56 -0.21 0.27
N GLN A 191 11.26 0.02 0.17
CA GLN A 191 10.66 1.29 0.56
C GLN A 191 10.79 1.54 2.06
N LEU A 192 10.56 0.52 2.90
CA LEU A 192 10.76 0.62 4.34
C LEU A 192 12.21 0.97 4.69
N ALA A 193 13.17 0.29 4.07
CA ALA A 193 14.60 0.56 4.23
C ALA A 193 14.96 2.00 3.84
N ALA A 194 14.52 2.46 2.66
CA ALA A 194 14.79 3.83 2.21
C ALA A 194 14.21 4.90 3.15
N ARG A 195 13.00 4.68 3.65
CA ARG A 195 12.33 5.58 4.60
C ARG A 195 13.01 5.59 5.97
N LEU A 196 13.39 4.43 6.49
CA LEU A 196 14.16 4.33 7.74
C LEU A 196 15.54 4.99 7.61
N ALA A 197 16.21 4.83 6.47
CA ALA A 197 17.49 5.51 6.19
C ALA A 197 17.34 7.03 6.26
N ARG A 198 16.35 7.59 5.56
CA ARG A 198 16.04 9.02 5.59
C ARG A 198 15.64 9.51 6.98
N PHE A 199 14.81 8.74 7.69
CA PHE A 199 14.27 9.15 8.98
C PHE A 199 15.35 9.16 10.07
N THR A 200 16.24 8.17 10.07
CA THR A 200 17.21 7.93 11.15
C THR A 200 18.63 8.41 10.82
N GLY A 201 18.98 8.57 9.55
CA GLY A 201 20.35 8.79 9.10
C GLY A 201 21.27 7.56 9.22
N ASN A 202 20.74 6.38 9.52
CA ASN A 202 21.53 5.15 9.65
C ASN A 202 21.78 4.50 8.28
N GLU A 203 23.06 4.41 7.92
CA GLU A 203 23.55 3.89 6.64
C GLU A 203 23.17 2.43 6.37
N THR A 204 22.97 1.62 7.41
CA THR A 204 22.57 0.21 7.26
C THR A 204 21.27 0.08 6.46
N TYR A 205 20.31 0.98 6.68
CA TYR A 205 19.04 0.95 5.96
C TYR A 205 19.22 1.31 4.49
N SER A 206 20.05 2.31 4.16
CA SER A 206 20.35 2.69 2.77
C SER A 206 21.14 1.60 2.02
N ASP A 207 21.99 0.84 2.72
CA ASP A 207 22.70 -0.30 2.15
C ASP A 207 21.72 -1.41 1.75
N TRP A 208 20.75 -1.73 2.61
CA TRP A 208 19.69 -2.70 2.29
C TRP A 208 18.77 -2.23 1.18
N ALA A 209 18.44 -0.93 1.14
CA ALA A 209 17.69 -0.35 0.03
C ALA A 209 18.45 -0.52 -1.30
N SER A 210 19.75 -0.20 -1.31
CA SER A 210 20.62 -0.35 -2.49
C SER A 210 20.78 -1.82 -2.90
N LYS A 211 20.97 -2.73 -1.94
CA LYS A 211 21.05 -4.19 -2.17
C LYS A 211 19.78 -4.70 -2.85
N THR A 212 18.61 -4.26 -2.37
CA THR A 212 17.32 -4.69 -2.92
C THR A 212 17.12 -4.20 -4.35
N TRP A 213 17.43 -2.93 -4.63
CA TRP A 213 17.39 -2.37 -5.99
C TRP A 213 18.31 -3.17 -6.95
N THR A 214 19.57 -3.37 -6.56
CA THR A 214 20.53 -4.10 -7.41
C THR A 214 20.10 -5.55 -7.63
N TRP A 215 19.52 -6.20 -6.62
CA TRP A 215 19.00 -7.55 -6.78
C TRP A 215 17.88 -7.60 -7.83
N MET A 216 16.93 -6.66 -7.78
CA MET A 216 15.82 -6.56 -8.74
C MET A 216 16.33 -6.46 -10.20
N GLU A 217 17.33 -5.61 -10.45
CA GLU A 217 17.97 -5.49 -11.77
C GLU A 217 18.69 -6.80 -12.16
N THR A 218 19.45 -7.39 -11.22
CA THR A 218 20.31 -8.55 -11.49
C THR A 218 19.51 -9.82 -11.79
N VAL A 219 18.40 -10.03 -11.08
CA VAL A 219 17.53 -11.20 -11.28
C VAL A 219 16.60 -11.02 -12.48
N GLY A 220 16.51 -9.82 -13.06
CA GLY A 220 15.66 -9.51 -14.21
C GLY A 220 14.20 -9.22 -13.87
N LEU A 221 13.88 -8.93 -12.61
CA LEU A 221 12.57 -8.43 -12.19
C LEU A 221 12.40 -6.92 -12.43
N MET A 222 13.52 -6.20 -12.61
CA MET A 222 13.53 -4.84 -13.11
C MET A 222 14.33 -4.76 -14.41
N ASP A 223 13.69 -4.29 -15.49
CA ASP A 223 14.28 -4.15 -16.81
C ASP A 223 13.83 -2.84 -17.45
N GLU A 224 14.77 -1.96 -17.78
CA GLU A 224 14.46 -0.58 -18.22
C GLU A 224 13.44 0.12 -17.30
N PHE A 225 13.58 -0.08 -15.98
CA PHE A 225 12.68 0.41 -14.91
C PHE A 225 11.27 -0.18 -14.90
N LYS A 226 10.89 -1.04 -15.85
CA LYS A 226 9.67 -1.85 -15.75
C LYS A 226 9.85 -2.88 -14.65
N ILE A 227 8.87 -3.00 -13.78
CA ILE A 227 8.89 -3.92 -12.64
C ILE A 227 7.92 -5.06 -12.91
N TYR A 228 8.47 -6.28 -12.99
CA TYR A 228 7.72 -7.50 -13.26
C TYR A 228 7.36 -8.21 -11.95
N HIS A 229 6.23 -8.92 -11.91
CA HIS A 229 5.63 -9.43 -10.67
C HIS A 229 6.55 -10.32 -9.81
N GLY A 230 7.36 -11.18 -10.42
CA GLY A 230 8.22 -12.09 -9.64
C GLY A 230 8.73 -13.30 -10.41
N THR A 231 9.45 -14.15 -9.70
CA THR A 231 10.14 -15.34 -10.22
C THR A 231 10.11 -16.46 -9.18
N ASP A 232 10.43 -17.70 -9.55
CA ASP A 232 10.41 -18.85 -8.64
C ASP A 232 11.79 -19.51 -8.52
N GLU A 233 12.23 -19.76 -7.28
CA GLU A 233 13.53 -20.38 -7.01
C GLU A 233 13.62 -21.83 -7.48
N GLN A 234 12.49 -22.56 -7.58
CA GLN A 234 12.48 -23.93 -8.11
C GLN A 234 12.92 -23.97 -9.58
N GLY A 235 12.68 -22.89 -10.32
CA GLY A 235 13.12 -22.69 -11.70
C GLY A 235 14.49 -22.01 -11.83
N ASN A 236 15.29 -21.95 -10.75
CA ASN A 236 16.52 -21.16 -10.66
C ASN A 236 16.31 -19.69 -11.08
N CYS A 237 15.12 -19.16 -10.82
CA CYS A 237 14.67 -17.83 -11.23
C CYS A 237 14.82 -17.51 -12.73
N SER A 238 14.78 -18.54 -13.58
CA SER A 238 14.92 -18.38 -15.04
C SER A 238 13.64 -17.88 -15.72
N TYR A 239 12.48 -18.18 -15.13
CA TYR A 239 11.19 -17.67 -15.57
C TYR A 239 10.85 -16.38 -14.83
N ILE A 240 10.52 -15.34 -15.59
CA ILE A 240 10.04 -14.06 -15.06
C ILE A 240 8.56 -13.94 -15.39
N ASN A 241 7.72 -13.81 -14.36
CA ASN A 241 6.33 -13.44 -14.54
C ASN A 241 6.28 -11.94 -14.90
N ARG A 242 5.96 -11.63 -16.15
CA ARG A 242 6.03 -10.27 -16.72
C ARG A 242 4.76 -9.44 -16.52
N LEU A 243 3.82 -9.88 -15.70
CA LEU A 243 2.73 -9.00 -15.24
C LEU A 243 3.34 -7.78 -14.54
N GLN A 244 2.76 -6.62 -14.78
CA GLN A 244 3.20 -5.35 -14.21
C GLN A 244 2.03 -4.74 -13.45
N TRP A 245 2.22 -4.56 -12.15
CA TRP A 245 1.22 -3.99 -11.25
C TRP A 245 1.61 -2.57 -10.87
N SER A 246 0.63 -1.69 -10.77
CA SER A 246 0.91 -0.29 -10.44
C SER A 246 1.45 -0.17 -9.01
N ALA A 247 0.99 -1.01 -8.08
CA ALA A 247 1.44 -1.05 -6.69
C ALA A 247 2.95 -1.31 -6.58
N ASP A 248 3.48 -2.29 -7.33
CA ASP A 248 4.91 -2.59 -7.34
C ASP A 248 5.70 -1.37 -7.80
N THR A 249 5.28 -0.73 -8.88
CA THR A 249 5.92 0.52 -9.37
C THR A 249 5.83 1.63 -8.34
N GLY A 250 4.71 1.74 -7.61
CA GLY A 250 4.53 2.68 -6.50
C GLY A 250 5.50 2.45 -5.34
N LEU A 251 5.73 1.20 -4.94
CA LEU A 251 6.68 0.84 -3.86
C LEU A 251 8.10 1.28 -4.23
N PHE A 252 8.56 0.96 -5.44
CA PHE A 252 9.89 1.34 -5.91
C PHE A 252 10.03 2.85 -6.18
N LEU A 253 8.98 3.50 -6.69
CA LEU A 253 8.97 4.95 -6.87
C LEU A 253 9.09 5.67 -5.53
N GLY A 254 8.30 5.25 -4.54
CA GLY A 254 8.35 5.78 -3.19
C GLY A 254 9.73 5.59 -2.55
N GLY A 255 10.31 4.39 -2.62
CA GLY A 255 11.64 4.14 -2.07
C GLY A 255 12.75 4.95 -2.77
N ALA A 256 12.73 5.03 -4.11
CA ALA A 256 13.71 5.81 -4.87
C ALA A 256 13.66 7.31 -4.53
N ALA A 257 12.46 7.88 -4.37
CA ALA A 257 12.29 9.27 -3.98
C ALA A 257 12.81 9.55 -2.56
N HIS A 258 12.64 8.61 -1.62
CA HIS A 258 13.21 8.73 -0.26
C HIS A 258 14.73 8.62 -0.27
N MET A 259 15.30 7.72 -1.07
CA MET A 259 16.76 7.64 -1.27
C MET A 259 17.33 8.92 -1.89
N TYR A 260 16.65 9.49 -2.89
CA TYR A 260 17.05 10.78 -3.47
C TYR A 260 17.01 11.91 -2.42
N SER A 261 15.92 11.99 -1.65
CA SER A 261 15.78 12.99 -0.59
C SER A 261 16.86 12.85 0.49
N LEU A 262 17.19 11.62 0.91
CA LEU A 262 18.32 11.35 1.81
C LEU A 262 19.66 11.87 1.26
N GLU A 263 19.90 11.64 -0.03
CA GLU A 263 21.14 12.00 -0.73
C GLU A 263 21.23 13.47 -1.16
N LYS A 264 20.15 14.24 -0.97
CA LYS A 264 20.05 15.67 -1.29
C LYS A 264 20.28 16.51 -0.03
N PRO A 265 21.52 16.73 0.42
CA PRO A 265 21.77 17.62 1.54
C PRO A 265 21.48 19.08 1.15
N ALA A 266 20.89 19.82 2.09
CA ALA A 266 20.45 21.20 1.93
C ALA A 266 21.60 22.22 1.71
N ASP A 267 22.86 21.80 1.90
CA ASP A 267 24.04 22.67 1.96
C ASP A 267 25.10 22.39 0.88
N LYS A 268 24.91 21.39 -0.01
CA LYS A 268 25.89 21.08 -1.07
C LYS A 268 25.60 21.86 -2.35
N GLN A 269 26.64 22.56 -2.83
CA GLN A 269 26.62 23.34 -4.08
C GLN A 269 26.38 22.49 -5.35
N SER A 270 26.54 21.16 -5.27
CA SER A 270 26.38 20.21 -6.38
C SER A 270 25.91 18.84 -5.84
N PRO A 271 24.99 18.13 -6.52
CA PRO A 271 24.50 16.82 -6.08
C PRO A 271 25.61 15.76 -6.08
N SER A 272 25.61 14.87 -5.07
CA SER A 272 26.48 13.69 -5.03
C SER A 272 26.16 12.75 -6.21
N ASP A 273 27.07 11.84 -6.54
CA ASP A 273 26.77 10.84 -7.59
C ASP A 273 25.62 9.92 -7.17
N ALA A 274 25.53 9.57 -5.88
CA ALA A 274 24.39 8.86 -5.32
C ALA A 274 23.07 9.64 -5.51
N ALA A 275 23.07 10.96 -5.24
CA ALA A 275 21.91 11.81 -5.48
C ALA A 275 21.49 11.82 -6.96
N LYS A 276 22.44 11.95 -7.89
CA LYS A 276 22.15 11.90 -9.34
C LYS A 276 21.59 10.54 -9.76
N THR A 277 22.14 9.45 -9.23
CA THR A 277 21.67 8.10 -9.51
C THR A 277 20.23 7.91 -9.03
N TRP A 278 19.92 8.26 -7.77
CA TRP A 278 18.57 8.11 -7.23
C TRP A 278 17.56 9.07 -7.86
N GLN A 279 17.98 10.27 -8.24
CA GLN A 279 17.15 11.18 -9.03
C GLN A 279 16.80 10.56 -10.38
N SER A 280 17.79 10.09 -11.13
CA SER A 280 17.59 9.45 -12.44
C SER A 280 16.66 8.23 -12.34
N ARG A 281 16.82 7.40 -11.29
CA ARG A 281 15.93 6.27 -11.00
C ARG A 281 14.49 6.73 -10.74
N THR A 282 14.31 7.77 -9.92
CA THR A 282 13.01 8.36 -9.61
C THR A 282 12.32 8.91 -10.86
N GLU A 283 13.01 9.74 -11.64
CA GLU A 283 12.50 10.30 -12.89
C GLU A 283 12.14 9.21 -13.92
N SER A 284 12.94 8.14 -13.98
CA SER A 284 12.68 7.01 -14.88
C SER A 284 11.45 6.23 -14.48
N LEU A 285 11.22 6.00 -13.19
CA LEU A 285 9.99 5.37 -12.70
C LEU A 285 8.76 6.26 -12.94
N VAL A 286 8.88 7.59 -12.81
CA VAL A 286 7.80 8.51 -13.22
C VAL A 286 7.48 8.37 -14.72
N ASN A 287 8.48 8.17 -15.58
CA ASN A 287 8.23 7.92 -17.01
C ASN A 287 7.55 6.56 -17.26
N ILE A 288 7.83 5.54 -16.44
CA ILE A 288 7.11 4.26 -16.50
C ILE A 288 5.65 4.47 -16.12
N VAL A 289 5.37 5.23 -15.06
CA VAL A 289 4.00 5.57 -14.68
C VAL A 289 3.27 6.27 -15.82
N ASP A 290 3.86 7.32 -16.39
CA ASP A 290 3.29 8.08 -17.50
C ASP A 290 2.99 7.19 -18.73
N SER A 291 3.96 6.37 -19.14
CA SER A 291 3.84 5.57 -20.37
C SER A 291 3.04 4.28 -20.26
N LEU A 292 2.88 3.75 -19.05
CA LEU A 292 2.22 2.46 -18.80
C LEU A 292 0.90 2.63 -18.05
N PHE A 293 0.94 3.24 -16.87
CA PHE A 293 -0.20 3.28 -15.96
C PHE A 293 -1.06 4.54 -16.11
N ALA A 294 -0.56 5.62 -16.71
CA ALA A 294 -1.27 6.88 -16.94
C ALA A 294 -1.34 7.25 -18.44
N LYS A 295 -1.12 6.27 -19.32
CA LYS A 295 -0.93 6.45 -20.77
C LYS A 295 -2.09 7.18 -21.43
N ASN A 296 -3.31 6.92 -20.96
CA ASN A 296 -4.51 7.45 -21.54
C ASN A 296 -5.02 8.60 -20.66
N ASN A 297 -4.99 9.82 -21.22
CA ASN A 297 -5.56 11.02 -20.58
C ASN A 297 -5.05 11.31 -19.15
N ASN A 298 -3.84 10.85 -18.80
CA ASN A 298 -3.26 10.96 -17.46
C ASN A 298 -4.08 10.24 -16.35
N VAL A 299 -4.98 9.31 -16.72
CA VAL A 299 -5.81 8.55 -15.79
C VAL A 299 -5.14 7.23 -15.43
N LEU A 300 -5.00 6.96 -14.12
CA LEU A 300 -4.36 5.73 -13.63
C LEU A 300 -5.21 4.48 -13.92
N THR A 301 -4.57 3.44 -14.47
CA THR A 301 -5.20 2.16 -14.83
C THR A 301 -4.36 0.95 -14.42
N GLU A 302 -5.00 -0.16 -14.07
CA GLU A 302 -4.34 -1.47 -13.90
C GLU A 302 -4.22 -2.20 -15.24
N VAL A 303 -3.09 -2.00 -15.93
CA VAL A 303 -2.84 -2.50 -17.30
C VAL A 303 -2.99 -4.02 -17.47
N ALA A 304 -2.85 -4.79 -16.39
CA ALA A 304 -2.91 -6.24 -16.43
C ALA A 304 -4.35 -6.80 -16.34
N CYS A 305 -5.28 -6.06 -15.74
CA CYS A 305 -6.58 -6.63 -15.37
C CYS A 305 -7.79 -5.70 -15.65
N GLU A 306 -7.60 -4.38 -15.74
CA GLU A 306 -8.73 -3.44 -15.81
C GLU A 306 -9.47 -3.53 -17.15
N GLY A 307 -8.72 -3.44 -18.26
CA GLY A 307 -9.29 -3.50 -19.61
C GLY A 307 -9.90 -4.85 -20.01
N ASN A 308 -9.74 -5.89 -19.18
CA ASN A 308 -10.35 -7.20 -19.39
C ASN A 308 -11.32 -7.61 -18.27
N GLY A 309 -11.57 -6.73 -17.29
CA GLY A 309 -12.51 -6.96 -16.19
C GLY A 309 -12.11 -8.09 -15.23
N LYS A 310 -10.82 -8.43 -15.11
CA LYS A 310 -10.35 -9.56 -14.27
C LYS A 310 -9.61 -9.14 -13.02
N CYS A 311 -9.72 -7.87 -12.61
CA CYS A 311 -9.08 -7.42 -11.37
C CYS A 311 -9.69 -8.15 -10.17
N ASN A 312 -8.85 -8.79 -9.37
CA ASN A 312 -9.27 -9.41 -8.11
C ASN A 312 -9.39 -8.37 -6.98
N VAL A 313 -9.76 -8.82 -5.78
CA VAL A 313 -9.91 -7.95 -4.59
C VAL A 313 -8.68 -7.09 -4.32
N ASP A 314 -7.48 -7.70 -4.36
CA ASP A 314 -6.22 -7.01 -4.07
C ASP A 314 -5.91 -5.91 -5.12
N GLN A 315 -6.07 -6.27 -6.40
CA GLN A 315 -5.67 -5.44 -7.54
C GLN A 315 -6.46 -4.14 -7.61
N LYS A 316 -7.66 -4.10 -7.03
CA LYS A 316 -8.51 -2.90 -6.98
C LYS A 316 -7.90 -1.78 -6.13
N ALA A 317 -7.02 -2.10 -5.17
CA ALA A 317 -6.33 -1.12 -4.33
C ALA A 317 -4.99 -0.62 -4.92
N PHE A 318 -4.48 -1.24 -6.00
CA PHE A 318 -3.10 -1.05 -6.45
C PHE A 318 -2.85 0.37 -7.02
N LYS A 319 -3.73 0.90 -7.85
CA LYS A 319 -3.61 2.28 -8.37
C LYS A 319 -3.66 3.33 -7.27
N GLY A 320 -4.36 3.07 -6.16
CA GLY A 320 -4.31 3.90 -4.95
C GLY A 320 -2.92 3.93 -4.31
N ILE A 321 -2.25 2.79 -4.20
CA ILE A 321 -0.88 2.69 -3.66
C ILE A 321 0.09 3.49 -4.53
N LEU A 322 -0.06 3.41 -5.86
CA LEU A 322 0.73 4.21 -6.80
C LEU A 322 0.45 5.72 -6.66
N ALA A 323 -0.82 6.11 -6.54
CA ALA A 323 -1.20 7.51 -6.38
C ALA A 323 -0.60 8.14 -5.12
N ARG A 324 -0.58 7.42 -4.00
CA ARG A 324 0.12 7.83 -2.77
C ARG A 324 1.61 8.04 -3.01
N ALA A 325 2.27 7.10 -3.70
CA ALA A 325 3.69 7.22 -4.01
C ALA A 325 3.99 8.44 -4.90
N LEU A 326 3.17 8.69 -5.91
CA LEU A 326 3.25 9.91 -6.75
C LEU A 326 3.12 11.19 -5.92
N GLY A 327 2.15 11.23 -5.00
CA GLY A 327 1.94 12.35 -4.08
C GLY A 327 3.16 12.64 -3.22
N ALA A 328 3.80 11.62 -2.66
CA ALA A 328 5.04 11.76 -1.89
C ALA A 328 6.23 12.17 -2.78
N THR A 329 6.40 11.54 -3.95
CA THR A 329 7.52 11.78 -4.85
C THR A 329 7.60 13.23 -5.32
N ARG A 330 6.48 13.86 -5.68
CA ARG A 330 6.50 15.26 -6.13
C ARG A 330 6.86 16.28 -5.03
N VAL A 331 6.77 15.85 -3.75
CA VAL A 331 7.22 16.64 -2.60
C VAL A 331 8.72 16.44 -2.36
N LEU A 332 9.17 15.18 -2.36
CA LEU A 332 10.57 14.81 -2.12
C LEU A 332 11.51 15.18 -3.28
N ASP A 333 10.99 15.12 -4.51
CA ASP A 333 11.65 15.54 -5.74
C ASP A 333 10.78 16.54 -6.51
N SER A 334 10.99 17.82 -6.24
CA SER A 334 10.31 18.91 -6.93
C SER A 334 10.49 18.91 -8.45
N GLY A 335 11.55 18.27 -8.98
CA GLY A 335 11.79 18.16 -10.42
C GLY A 335 10.76 17.29 -11.15
N THR A 336 10.00 16.48 -10.41
CA THR A 336 8.97 15.60 -10.96
C THR A 336 7.57 16.22 -11.00
N GLN A 337 7.37 17.40 -10.41
CA GLN A 337 6.05 18.04 -10.24
C GLN A 337 5.30 18.23 -11.55
N ASP A 338 5.99 18.68 -12.61
CA ASP A 338 5.37 18.98 -13.91
C ASP A 338 4.79 17.73 -14.57
N LYS A 339 5.37 16.56 -14.33
CA LYS A 339 4.88 15.27 -14.85
C LYS A 339 3.83 14.65 -13.95
N ILE A 340 4.04 14.66 -12.63
CA ILE A 340 3.17 13.99 -11.67
C ILE A 340 1.83 14.74 -11.47
N THR A 341 1.87 16.07 -11.48
CA THR A 341 0.68 16.88 -11.12
C THR A 341 -0.50 16.67 -12.07
N PRO A 342 -0.33 16.65 -13.41
CA PRO A 342 -1.42 16.30 -14.33
C PRO A 342 -2.01 14.91 -14.06
N ILE A 343 -1.16 13.89 -13.85
CA ILE A 343 -1.58 12.51 -13.54
C ILE A 343 -2.49 12.46 -12.31
N LEU A 344 -2.06 13.06 -11.20
CA LEU A 344 -2.85 13.07 -9.97
C LEU A 344 -4.17 13.86 -10.13
N ARG A 345 -4.15 14.98 -10.86
CA ARG A 345 -5.33 15.84 -11.02
C ARG A 345 -6.39 15.21 -11.91
N ASP A 346 -5.99 14.69 -13.06
CA ASP A 346 -6.91 14.10 -14.03
C ASP A 346 -7.46 12.77 -13.49
N SER A 347 -6.62 11.96 -12.86
CA SER A 347 -7.07 10.75 -12.16
C SER A 347 -8.01 11.03 -11.01
N ALA A 348 -7.77 12.07 -10.19
CA ALA A 348 -8.68 12.41 -9.08
C ALA A 348 -10.05 12.87 -9.57
N LYS A 349 -10.10 13.66 -10.65
CA LYS A 349 -11.37 14.05 -11.28
C LYS A 349 -12.10 12.83 -11.85
N ALA A 350 -11.37 11.92 -12.48
CA ALA A 350 -11.94 10.71 -13.07
C ALA A 350 -12.49 9.78 -11.98
N ALA A 351 -11.70 9.46 -10.96
CA ALA A 351 -12.10 8.63 -9.84
C ALA A 351 -13.32 9.18 -9.10
N ALA A 352 -13.35 10.48 -8.78
CA ALA A 352 -14.48 11.09 -8.08
C ALA A 352 -15.80 10.98 -8.85
N ARG A 353 -15.77 11.09 -10.19
CA ARG A 353 -16.96 10.94 -11.03
C ARG A 353 -17.55 9.54 -11.01
N GLU A 354 -16.73 8.52 -10.73
CA GLU A 354 -17.18 7.14 -10.64
C GLU A 354 -17.53 6.72 -9.20
N CYS A 355 -17.56 7.66 -8.25
CA CYS A 355 -17.93 7.41 -6.87
C CYS A 355 -19.30 7.98 -6.52
N GLU A 356 -20.15 7.16 -5.92
CA GLU A 356 -21.47 7.52 -5.43
C GLU A 356 -21.70 7.00 -4.00
N GLY A 357 -22.38 7.81 -3.19
CA GLY A 357 -22.70 7.49 -1.80
C GLY A 357 -23.36 8.69 -1.13
N ASP A 358 -23.76 8.55 0.13
CA ASP A 358 -24.24 9.69 0.91
C ASP A 358 -23.37 9.98 2.14
N ASP A 359 -23.26 11.26 2.47
CA ASP A 359 -22.44 11.74 3.59
C ASP A 359 -23.03 11.36 4.97
N ASP A 360 -24.30 10.94 5.01
CA ASP A 360 -25.03 10.52 6.21
C ASP A 360 -25.02 9.01 6.45
N GLY A 361 -24.33 8.24 5.60
CA GLY A 361 -24.06 6.81 5.78
C GLY A 361 -25.27 5.91 5.60
N LYS A 362 -26.32 6.39 4.91
CA LYS A 362 -27.50 5.59 4.55
C LYS A 362 -27.32 4.83 3.25
N LYS A 363 -26.43 5.29 2.37
CA LYS A 363 -25.91 4.61 1.18
C LYS A 363 -24.41 4.46 1.34
N GLN A 364 -23.96 3.20 1.32
CA GLN A 364 -22.54 2.86 1.32
C GLN A 364 -21.83 3.55 0.15
N MET A 365 -20.59 4.00 0.37
CA MET A 365 -19.77 4.57 -0.70
C MET A 365 -19.35 3.43 -1.63
N GLU A 366 -19.67 3.59 -2.90
CA GLU A 366 -19.32 2.68 -3.98
C GLU A 366 -18.59 3.50 -5.04
N CYS A 367 -17.50 2.96 -5.56
CA CYS A 367 -16.73 3.57 -6.65
C CYS A 367 -16.43 2.50 -7.69
N ASP A 368 -16.41 2.86 -8.97
CA ASP A 368 -15.90 1.97 -10.03
C ASP A 368 -14.36 1.97 -10.03
N LEU A 369 -13.78 0.82 -10.39
CA LEU A 369 -12.35 0.70 -10.65
C LEU A 369 -11.95 1.40 -11.95
N VAL A 370 -12.82 1.38 -12.96
CA VAL A 370 -12.55 1.91 -14.31
C VAL A 370 -12.88 3.40 -14.33
N TRP A 371 -11.85 4.24 -14.31
CA TRP A 371 -12.01 5.71 -14.24
C TRP A 371 -12.06 6.39 -15.60
N GLU A 372 -11.51 5.74 -16.61
CA GLU A 372 -11.54 6.19 -18.00
C GLU A 372 -12.71 5.51 -18.72
N LYS A 373 -13.61 6.31 -19.29
CA LYS A 373 -14.64 5.80 -20.21
C LYS A 373 -14.06 5.83 -21.62
N ASP A 374 -14.16 4.72 -22.35
CA ASP A 374 -13.86 4.73 -23.78
C ASP A 374 -14.80 5.77 -24.43
N ASP A 375 -14.26 6.80 -25.07
CA ASP A 375 -15.00 7.83 -25.84
C ASP A 375 -15.80 7.25 -27.03
N GLY A 376 -15.92 5.92 -27.14
CA GLY A 376 -16.56 5.19 -28.22
C GLY A 376 -17.90 4.55 -27.86
N ASP A 377 -18.37 4.66 -26.62
CA ASP A 377 -19.63 4.05 -26.14
C ASP A 377 -20.70 5.09 -25.77
N ASP A 378 -20.63 6.27 -26.41
CA ASP A 378 -21.72 7.26 -26.47
C ASP A 378 -22.80 6.85 -27.51
N SER A 379 -22.84 5.57 -27.89
CA SER A 379 -24.02 5.04 -28.54
C SER A 379 -25.14 4.94 -27.50
N ASP A 380 -26.00 5.95 -27.49
CA ASP A 380 -27.44 5.86 -27.19
C ASP A 380 -28.13 4.83 -28.12
N ASP A 381 -27.48 3.69 -28.41
CA ASP A 381 -28.05 2.62 -29.22
C ASP A 381 -28.78 1.70 -28.24
N ASP A 382 -30.11 1.87 -28.24
CA ASP A 382 -31.13 0.94 -27.77
C ASP A 382 -31.06 -0.44 -28.49
N ASP A 383 -29.88 -0.88 -28.92
CA ASP A 383 -29.68 -2.14 -29.63
C ASP A 383 -29.09 -3.19 -28.67
N ASP A 384 -29.79 -4.32 -28.63
CA ASP A 384 -29.52 -5.53 -27.85
C ASP A 384 -28.18 -6.21 -28.24
N ASP A 385 -27.05 -5.52 -28.12
CA ASP A 385 -25.72 -6.12 -28.19
C ASP A 385 -25.28 -6.53 -26.76
N ASP A 386 -25.56 -7.79 -26.44
CA ASP A 386 -25.22 -8.43 -25.17
C ASP A 386 -23.71 -8.38 -24.83
N ASP A 387 -22.82 -8.06 -25.79
CA ASP A 387 -21.37 -8.02 -25.56
C ASP A 387 -20.85 -6.71 -24.93
N ALA A 388 -21.55 -5.57 -25.09
CA ALA A 388 -21.18 -4.32 -24.42
C ALA A 388 -21.70 -4.28 -22.97
N LYS A 389 -22.87 -4.88 -22.71
CA LYS A 389 -23.43 -5.07 -21.36
C LYS A 389 -22.61 -6.03 -20.50
N LEU A 390 -21.87 -6.96 -21.11
CA LEU A 390 -20.93 -7.83 -20.39
C LEU A 390 -19.78 -7.07 -19.69
N ARG A 391 -19.55 -5.78 -20.01
CA ARG A 391 -18.57 -4.95 -19.29
C ARG A 391 -19.13 -4.26 -18.04
N ARG A 392 -20.45 -4.14 -17.91
CA ARG A 392 -21.11 -3.38 -16.83
C ARG A 392 -21.97 -4.22 -15.89
N ASP A 393 -22.56 -5.32 -16.36
CA ASP A 393 -23.75 -5.86 -15.69
C ASP A 393 -23.56 -7.16 -14.87
N ASP A 394 -22.34 -7.71 -14.68
CA ASP A 394 -22.23 -8.96 -13.90
C ASP A 394 -20.95 -9.17 -13.06
N HIS A 395 -20.12 -8.13 -12.86
CA HIS A 395 -18.95 -8.24 -11.97
C HIS A 395 -18.94 -7.10 -10.97
N HIS A 396 -19.01 -7.49 -9.69
CA HIS A 396 -18.82 -6.67 -8.49
C HIS A 396 -17.54 -5.82 -8.57
N ASN A 397 -17.57 -4.70 -9.29
CA ASN A 397 -16.49 -3.69 -9.42
C ASN A 397 -16.65 -2.57 -8.40
N GLU A 398 -17.44 -2.81 -7.36
CA GLU A 398 -17.68 -1.90 -6.25
C GLU A 398 -17.25 -2.61 -4.97
N GLY A 399 -16.38 -1.96 -4.21
CA GLY A 399 -15.77 -2.53 -3.02
C GLY A 399 -14.79 -1.57 -2.36
N LEU A 400 -14.15 -2.06 -1.30
CA LEU A 400 -13.18 -1.28 -0.54
C LEU A 400 -12.02 -0.80 -1.40
N GLY A 401 -11.48 -1.66 -2.27
CA GLY A 401 -10.29 -1.35 -3.06
C GLY A 401 -10.50 -0.14 -3.97
N GLU A 402 -11.66 -0.05 -4.60
CA GLU A 402 -12.04 1.04 -5.49
C GLU A 402 -12.20 2.36 -4.73
N VAL A 403 -12.92 2.34 -3.60
CA VAL A 403 -13.10 3.52 -2.73
C VAL A 403 -11.78 3.97 -2.12
N LEU A 404 -10.93 3.03 -1.71
CA LEU A 404 -9.59 3.29 -1.18
C LEU A 404 -8.68 3.90 -2.25
N SER A 405 -8.74 3.40 -3.48
CA SER A 405 -8.00 3.96 -4.62
C SER A 405 -8.44 5.38 -4.94
N ALA A 406 -9.75 5.65 -4.92
CA ALA A 406 -10.30 6.99 -5.09
C ALA A 406 -9.85 7.94 -3.96
N LEU A 407 -9.90 7.50 -2.70
CA LEU A 407 -9.41 8.27 -1.55
C LEU A 407 -7.94 8.66 -1.75
N GLN A 408 -7.10 7.67 -2.07
CA GLN A 408 -5.66 7.88 -2.21
C GLN A 408 -5.30 8.87 -3.31
N VAL A 409 -5.95 8.79 -4.48
CA VAL A 409 -5.65 9.72 -5.59
C VAL A 409 -6.18 11.14 -5.32
N VAL A 410 -7.35 11.27 -4.69
CA VAL A 410 -7.89 12.58 -4.28
C VAL A 410 -6.96 13.22 -3.25
N GLN A 411 -6.60 12.50 -2.19
CA GLN A 411 -5.79 13.08 -1.12
C GLN A 411 -4.33 13.28 -1.51
N ALA A 412 -3.78 12.51 -2.45
CA ALA A 412 -2.44 12.73 -3.00
C ALA A 412 -2.30 14.14 -3.61
N ASN A 413 -3.39 14.76 -4.10
CA ASN A 413 -3.38 16.14 -4.58
C ASN A 413 -3.11 17.17 -3.46
N LEU A 414 -3.32 16.84 -2.19
CA LEU A 414 -3.05 17.69 -1.02
C LEU A 414 -1.59 17.60 -0.53
N ALA A 415 -0.81 16.61 -0.96
CA ALA A 415 0.56 16.36 -0.46
C ALA A 415 1.49 17.58 -0.56
N GLY A 416 1.36 18.41 -1.61
CA GLY A 416 2.17 19.62 -1.77
C GLY A 416 1.78 20.79 -0.85
N SER A 417 0.67 20.67 -0.13
CA SER A 417 0.14 21.72 0.78
C SER A 417 0.51 21.49 2.25
N VAL A 418 1.21 20.40 2.55
CA VAL A 418 1.66 20.03 3.89
C VAL A 418 3.19 20.02 3.96
N LYS A 419 3.71 19.90 5.19
CA LYS A 419 5.16 19.76 5.40
C LYS A 419 5.63 18.43 4.80
N GLU A 420 6.84 18.43 4.25
CA GLU A 420 7.54 17.20 3.83
C GLU A 420 7.59 16.17 4.98
N PRO A 421 7.50 14.85 4.69
CA PRO A 421 7.65 13.80 5.70
C PRO A 421 8.83 14.07 6.64
N GLY A 422 8.58 13.97 7.94
CA GLY A 422 9.54 14.30 8.98
C GLY A 422 10.74 13.34 9.04
N THR A 423 11.71 13.74 9.86
CA THR A 423 12.87 12.96 10.28
C THR A 423 12.90 12.86 11.79
N ALA A 424 13.80 12.07 12.36
CA ALA A 424 14.02 11.96 13.79
C ALA A 424 14.25 13.32 14.50
N ASP A 425 14.85 14.30 13.80
CA ASP A 425 15.14 15.64 14.34
C ASP A 425 13.93 16.59 14.31
N THR A 426 12.95 16.33 13.45
CA THR A 426 11.84 17.25 13.18
C THR A 426 10.48 16.74 13.68
N THR A 427 10.47 15.52 14.21
CA THR A 427 9.30 14.87 14.84
C THR A 427 9.55 14.75 16.34
N LYS A 428 8.50 14.72 17.17
CA LYS A 428 8.65 14.63 18.64
C LYS A 428 8.99 13.21 19.10
N THR A 429 9.27 12.31 18.16
CA THR A 429 9.51 10.88 18.39
C THR A 429 10.82 10.58 19.12
N THR A 430 11.76 11.53 19.20
CA THR A 430 13.09 11.34 19.82
C THR A 430 13.28 11.98 21.20
N THR A 431 12.38 12.84 21.67
CA THR A 431 12.56 13.50 22.98
C THR A 431 11.82 12.77 24.08
N ASP A 432 12.47 11.76 24.66
CA ASP A 432 12.40 11.42 26.09
C ASP A 432 13.56 10.46 26.44
N GLY A 433 14.78 11.01 26.41
CA GLY A 433 16.02 10.32 26.76
C GLY A 433 17.16 11.26 27.16
N LYS A 434 16.87 12.53 27.44
CA LYS A 434 17.86 13.49 27.95
C LYS A 434 17.73 13.60 29.48
N GLY A 435 18.16 12.54 30.17
CA GLY A 435 18.57 12.61 31.56
C GLY A 435 19.94 13.28 31.63
N GLY A 436 20.06 14.34 32.43
CA GLY A 436 21.17 15.30 32.39
C GLY A 436 22.55 14.75 32.76
N ASN A 437 23.56 15.52 32.34
CA ASN A 437 24.95 15.48 32.83
C ASN A 437 24.98 15.45 34.38
N ASP A 438 25.75 14.54 34.96
CA ASP A 438 27.06 14.89 35.55
C ASP A 438 27.94 13.65 35.80
N ASP A 439 29.24 13.86 35.61
CA ASP A 439 30.41 13.12 36.10
C ASP A 439 30.74 11.68 35.65
N GLY A 440 31.62 11.61 34.62
CA GLY A 440 32.94 10.95 34.69
C GLY A 440 33.02 9.46 34.96
N ASP A 441 33.25 8.67 33.89
CA ASP A 441 34.41 7.79 33.79
C ASP A 441 34.57 7.30 32.34
N ASP A 442 35.81 7.30 31.86
CA ASP A 442 36.23 6.75 30.57
C ASP A 442 35.97 5.24 30.54
N ASP A 443 35.25 4.74 29.54
CA ASP A 443 35.47 3.39 29.02
C ASP A 443 35.06 3.30 27.54
N ASP A 444 36.07 3.10 26.72
CA ASP A 444 36.07 2.93 25.28
C ASP A 444 35.43 1.58 24.92
N ALA A 445 34.23 1.58 24.35
CA ALA A 445 33.55 0.38 23.87
C ALA A 445 33.18 0.52 22.39
N THR A 446 34.06 -0.01 21.55
CA THR A 446 33.86 -0.26 20.13
C THR A 446 32.74 -1.29 19.91
N PRO A 447 31.88 -1.17 18.88
CA PRO A 447 30.89 -2.20 18.58
C PRO A 447 31.58 -3.42 17.96
N SER A 448 31.51 -4.57 18.65
CA SER A 448 31.99 -5.85 18.16
C SER A 448 31.09 -6.36 17.03
N SER A 449 31.67 -6.47 15.83
CA SER A 449 31.18 -7.34 14.78
C SER A 449 31.50 -8.78 15.13
N THR A 450 30.49 -9.65 15.22
CA THR A 450 30.60 -11.10 14.93
C THR A 450 29.21 -11.74 14.96
N GLY A 451 28.65 -11.99 13.78
CA GLY A 451 27.51 -12.88 13.58
C GLY A 451 27.89 -14.00 12.62
N SER A 452 28.77 -14.90 13.06
CA SER A 452 29.00 -16.16 12.35
C SER A 452 27.96 -17.17 12.81
N ALA A 453 27.19 -17.70 11.85
CA ALA A 453 26.21 -18.75 12.07
C ALA A 453 26.86 -20.05 12.61
N PRO A 454 26.29 -20.71 13.62
CA PRO A 454 26.68 -22.07 13.95
C PRO A 454 25.90 -23.05 13.07
N ASN A 455 26.63 -23.77 12.23
CA ASN A 455 26.22 -25.05 11.67
C ASN A 455 25.94 -26.03 12.83
N SER A 456 24.78 -26.67 12.84
CA SER A 456 24.59 -27.90 13.62
C SER A 456 23.96 -28.99 12.74
N THR A 457 24.82 -29.89 12.28
CA THR A 457 24.46 -31.24 11.90
C THR A 457 24.38 -32.13 13.14
N ASP A 458 23.52 -33.14 13.03
CA ASP A 458 23.35 -34.33 13.87
C ASP A 458 22.44 -34.24 15.11
N SER A 459 21.28 -34.90 14.97
CA SER A 459 20.78 -35.88 15.94
C SER A 459 19.80 -36.84 15.28
N ASN A 460 20.29 -38.03 14.93
CA ASN A 460 19.47 -39.22 14.70
C ASN A 460 19.20 -39.92 16.04
N ALA A 461 17.93 -40.11 16.43
CA ALA A 461 17.48 -41.22 17.27
C ALA A 461 15.93 -41.30 17.37
N ALA A 462 15.35 -42.01 16.39
CA ALA A 462 14.45 -43.16 16.53
C ALA A 462 13.11 -43.10 17.33
N VAL A 463 12.06 -43.48 16.57
CA VAL A 463 10.92 -44.38 16.86
C VAL A 463 9.55 -43.75 17.17
N GLY A 464 8.57 -44.08 16.32
CA GLY A 464 7.16 -44.20 16.71
C GLY A 464 6.19 -44.03 15.56
N GLY A 465 5.98 -45.09 14.76
CA GLY A 465 4.96 -45.09 13.71
C GLY A 465 3.53 -45.04 14.27
N MET A 466 2.68 -44.24 13.62
CA MET A 466 1.25 -44.47 13.54
C MET A 466 0.78 -44.04 12.15
N GLU A 467 0.52 -45.03 11.30
CA GLU A 467 -0.41 -44.86 10.19
C GLU A 467 -1.83 -44.77 10.76
N VAL A 468 -2.58 -43.75 10.36
CA VAL A 468 -4.03 -43.87 10.09
C VAL A 468 -4.36 -42.99 8.89
N SER A 469 -4.81 -43.64 7.83
CA SER A 469 -5.39 -43.04 6.64
C SER A 469 -6.68 -42.29 6.94
N MET A 470 -6.90 -41.14 6.31
CA MET A 470 -8.21 -40.79 5.76
C MET A 470 -8.02 -39.96 4.49
N LEU A 471 -8.36 -40.62 3.38
CA LEU A 471 -8.45 -40.07 2.03
C LEU A 471 -9.91 -39.61 1.80
N VAL A 472 -10.06 -38.72 0.82
CA VAL A 472 -11.29 -38.30 0.10
C VAL A 472 -11.98 -37.05 0.67
N GLY A 473 -11.55 -35.90 0.15
CA GLY A 473 -12.26 -34.63 0.28
C GLY A 473 -11.61 -33.42 -0.43
N LEU A 474 -10.68 -33.61 -1.37
CA LEU A 474 -9.98 -32.51 -2.05
C LEU A 474 -9.73 -32.87 -3.53
N MET A 475 -10.77 -32.77 -4.36
CA MET A 475 -10.61 -32.65 -5.83
C MET A 475 -11.43 -31.50 -6.43
N GLY A 476 -11.99 -30.61 -5.60
CA GLY A 476 -12.74 -29.42 -6.08
C GLY A 476 -11.97 -28.09 -5.99
N ALA A 477 -11.00 -27.97 -5.07
CA ALA A 477 -10.33 -26.69 -4.79
C ALA A 477 -9.00 -26.49 -5.55
N ALA A 478 -8.41 -27.56 -6.11
CA ALA A 478 -7.12 -27.48 -6.80
C ALA A 478 -7.20 -26.89 -8.22
N ALA A 479 -8.39 -26.77 -8.81
CA ALA A 479 -8.59 -26.18 -10.13
C ALA A 479 -8.83 -24.66 -10.09
N ALA A 480 -9.23 -24.09 -8.95
CA ALA A 480 -9.45 -22.64 -8.81
C ALA A 480 -8.15 -21.87 -8.50
N VAL A 481 -7.21 -22.48 -7.77
CA VAL A 481 -5.94 -21.83 -7.37
C VAL A 481 -4.91 -21.80 -8.50
N LEU A 482 -5.01 -22.66 -9.53
CA LEU A 482 -4.13 -22.61 -10.70
C LEU A 482 -4.68 -21.76 -11.86
N GLY A 483 -5.97 -21.39 -11.81
CA GLY A 483 -6.62 -20.53 -12.81
C GLY A 483 -6.50 -19.03 -12.55
N GLN A 484 -5.93 -18.63 -11.41
CA GLN A 484 -5.72 -17.23 -10.99
C GLN A 484 -4.26 -16.77 -11.12
N PHE A 485 -3.36 -17.62 -11.62
CA PHE A 485 -1.94 -17.30 -11.88
C PHE A 485 -1.54 -17.50 -13.35
N LEU A 486 -2.50 -17.37 -14.27
CA LEU A 486 -2.28 -17.26 -15.71
C LEU A 486 -2.89 -15.98 -16.27
#